data_AF-A0A3R7HAY8-F1
#
_entry.id   AF-A0A3R7HAY8-F1
#
_cell.length_a   1.000
_cell.length_b   1.000
_cell.length_c   1.000
_cell.angle_alpha   90.00
_cell.angle_beta   90.00
_cell.angle_gamma   90.00
#
_symmetry.space_group_name_H-M   'P 1'
#
loop_
_entity.id
_entity.type
_entity.pdbx_description
1 polymer ?
#
loop_
_entity_poly.entity_id
_entity_poly.type
_entity_poly.pdbx_seq_one_letter_code
_entity_poly.pdbx_strand_id
1 'polypeptide(L)'
;MRVAVISAYYKEPRHVLRRCHERVLAQLGDVTHFMVADGFPASEVDSWTGVVHIKIPNHADYGDTPRGVGAACAAANGFDAICFLDSDNWFEPNHVETMRMIVEKTGAQVVTAARNIFTADGRMLGICKESNGVDFSDTNCYLLTRTAFPACTAWLFKDTRESIVGDRRFWDAVQTGGYMRVHSTVPTVNYVSTLASHYEMFGEIPPDDSKMILRLTGRQHFQMISYAQFKAMGGVPGW
;
A
#
# COMPACT_ATOMS: atom_id res chain seq x y z
N MET A 1 -7.43 0.24 20.98
CA MET A 1 -7.17 1.06 19.77
C MET A 1 -8.09 0.56 18.67
N ARG A 2 -8.93 1.46 18.15
CA ARG A 2 -9.79 1.22 16.99
C ARG A 2 -9.01 1.53 15.70
N VAL A 3 -8.89 0.54 14.81
CA VAL A 3 -8.02 0.60 13.63
C VAL A 3 -8.86 0.65 12.35
N ALA A 4 -8.60 1.63 11.50
CA ALA A 4 -9.14 1.67 10.15
C ALA A 4 -8.14 1.04 9.19
N VAL A 5 -8.56 0.07 8.39
CA VAL A 5 -7.76 -0.40 7.25
C VAL A 5 -8.36 0.21 5.99
N ILE A 6 -7.56 0.95 5.23
CA ILE A 6 -8.01 1.65 4.03
C ILE A 6 -7.49 0.93 2.80
N SER A 7 -8.42 0.46 1.98
CA SER A 7 -8.12 -0.17 0.70
C SER A 7 -8.66 0.66 -0.46
N ALA A 8 -7.73 1.28 -1.17
CA ALA A 8 -7.99 1.85 -2.48
C ALA A 8 -8.22 0.71 -3.48
N TYR A 9 -9.26 0.85 -4.31
CA TYR A 9 -9.53 -0.10 -5.38
C TYR A 9 -10.06 0.60 -6.63
N TYR A 10 -9.83 -0.01 -7.77
CA TYR A 10 -10.20 0.49 -9.09
C TYR A 10 -11.05 -0.54 -9.84
N LYS A 11 -10.43 -1.53 -10.48
CA LYS A 11 -11.09 -2.50 -11.38
C LYS A 11 -10.69 -3.95 -11.08
N GLU A 12 -10.23 -4.21 -9.87
CA GLU A 12 -9.83 -5.53 -9.44
C GLU A 12 -11.02 -6.49 -9.54
N PRO A 13 -10.79 -7.76 -9.92
CA PRO A 13 -11.87 -8.74 -9.95
C PRO A 13 -12.55 -8.90 -8.59
N ARG A 14 -13.85 -9.19 -8.59
CA ARG A 14 -14.65 -9.31 -7.37
C ARG A 14 -14.06 -10.27 -6.33
N HIS A 15 -13.52 -11.41 -6.78
CA HIS A 15 -12.91 -12.39 -5.89
C HIS A 15 -11.63 -11.87 -5.21
N VAL A 16 -10.90 -10.96 -5.86
CA VAL A 16 -9.71 -10.29 -5.31
C VAL A 16 -10.14 -9.29 -4.23
N LEU A 17 -11.09 -8.42 -4.53
CA LEU A 17 -11.69 -7.49 -3.57
C LEU A 17 -12.23 -8.23 -2.34
N ARG A 18 -12.93 -9.35 -2.57
CA ARG A 18 -13.51 -10.17 -1.51
C ARG A 18 -12.43 -10.79 -0.62
N ARG A 19 -11.35 -11.32 -1.20
CA ARG A 19 -10.19 -11.86 -0.45
C ARG A 19 -9.57 -10.79 0.44
N CYS A 20 -9.31 -9.60 -0.10
CA CYS A 20 -8.76 -8.49 0.66
C CYS A 20 -9.68 -8.15 1.85
N HIS A 21 -10.99 -8.02 1.59
CA HIS A 21 -11.97 -7.72 2.63
C HIS A 21 -12.05 -8.78 3.73
N GLU A 22 -12.13 -10.06 3.37
CA GLU A 22 -12.21 -11.15 4.35
C GLU A 22 -10.95 -11.24 5.22
N ARG A 23 -9.78 -10.90 4.66
CA ARG A 23 -8.50 -10.89 5.39
C ARG A 23 -8.39 -9.74 6.38
N VAL A 24 -9.03 -8.61 6.09
CA VAL A 24 -9.17 -7.49 7.03
C VAL A 24 -10.23 -7.80 8.09
N LEU A 25 -11.38 -8.35 7.70
CA LEU A 25 -12.47 -8.71 8.62
C LEU A 25 -12.04 -9.76 9.65
N ALA A 26 -11.13 -10.66 9.27
CA ALA A 26 -10.58 -11.70 10.14
C ALA A 26 -9.50 -11.20 11.13
N GLN A 27 -9.10 -9.93 11.07
CA GLN A 27 -8.10 -9.39 12.00
C GLN A 27 -8.68 -9.27 13.43
N LEU A 28 -7.84 -9.50 14.43
CA LEU A 28 -8.25 -9.41 15.83
C LEU A 28 -8.39 -7.97 16.32
N GLY A 29 -9.48 -7.72 17.06
CA GLY A 29 -9.76 -6.43 17.71
C GLY A 29 -10.80 -5.57 16.98
N ASP A 30 -10.85 -4.29 17.34
CA ASP A 30 -11.77 -3.33 16.74
C ASP A 30 -11.18 -2.78 15.45
N VAL A 31 -11.39 -3.52 14.35
CA VAL A 31 -10.91 -3.22 13.01
C VAL A 31 -12.09 -2.93 12.08
N THR A 32 -12.05 -1.81 11.37
CA THR A 32 -13.05 -1.47 10.34
C THR A 32 -12.36 -1.33 9.00
N HIS A 33 -12.94 -1.96 7.97
CA HIS A 33 -12.41 -1.88 6.61
C HIS A 33 -13.08 -0.72 5.85
N PHE A 34 -12.29 0.23 5.39
CA PHE A 34 -12.69 1.28 4.45
C PHE A 34 -12.29 0.86 3.03
N MET A 35 -13.25 0.49 2.20
CA MET A 35 -13.00 0.24 0.78
C MET A 35 -13.36 1.50 -0.01
N VAL A 36 -12.37 2.09 -0.69
CA VAL A 36 -12.52 3.37 -1.39
C VAL A 36 -12.37 3.14 -2.90
N ALA A 37 -13.47 3.28 -3.63
CA ALA A 37 -13.55 3.06 -5.06
C ALA A 37 -13.10 4.31 -5.84
N ASP A 38 -12.08 4.17 -6.68
CA ASP A 38 -11.58 5.23 -7.56
C ASP A 38 -12.35 5.27 -8.89
N GLY A 39 -13.58 5.76 -8.85
CA GLY A 39 -14.44 5.95 -10.03
C GLY A 39 -15.14 4.70 -10.59
N PHE A 40 -14.84 3.50 -10.08
CA PHE A 40 -15.43 2.24 -10.57
C PHE A 40 -15.97 1.37 -9.42
N PRO A 41 -17.01 1.82 -8.70
CA PRO A 41 -17.50 1.10 -7.53
C PRO A 41 -18.14 -0.25 -7.88
N ALA A 42 -17.76 -1.30 -7.16
CA ALA A 42 -18.45 -2.58 -7.15
C ALA A 42 -19.64 -2.50 -6.19
N SER A 43 -20.87 -2.51 -6.71
CA SER A 43 -22.11 -2.37 -5.91
C SER A 43 -22.25 -3.43 -4.80
N GLU A 44 -21.68 -4.61 -5.01
CA GLU A 44 -21.70 -5.72 -4.04
C GLU A 44 -21.00 -5.36 -2.72
N VAL A 45 -20.00 -4.47 -2.77
CA VAL A 45 -19.27 -4.02 -1.58
C VAL A 45 -20.22 -3.30 -0.62
N ASP A 46 -21.28 -2.63 -1.09
CA ASP A 46 -22.28 -2.00 -0.22
C ASP A 46 -23.00 -2.99 0.70
N SER A 47 -23.00 -4.29 0.35
CA SER A 47 -23.67 -5.35 1.09
C SER A 47 -22.75 -6.15 2.01
N TRP A 48 -21.44 -5.90 2.00
CA TRP A 48 -20.50 -6.67 2.80
C TRP A 48 -20.55 -6.26 4.28
N THR A 49 -20.44 -7.25 5.16
CA THR A 49 -20.47 -7.02 6.62
C THR A 49 -19.19 -6.29 7.06
N GLY A 50 -19.34 -5.25 7.88
CA GLY A 50 -18.19 -4.58 8.51
C GLY A 50 -17.33 -3.74 7.56
N VAL A 51 -17.85 -3.38 6.39
CA VAL A 51 -17.19 -2.47 5.44
C VAL A 51 -17.82 -1.08 5.48
N VAL A 52 -16.98 -0.05 5.34
CA VAL A 52 -17.36 1.30 4.96
C VAL A 52 -16.98 1.48 3.50
N HIS A 53 -17.97 1.59 2.62
CA HIS A 53 -17.75 1.76 1.19
C HIS A 53 -17.82 3.24 0.82
N ILE A 54 -16.70 3.79 0.35
CA ILE A 54 -16.61 5.18 -0.12
C ILE A 54 -16.43 5.16 -1.64
N LYS A 55 -17.16 6.02 -2.34
CA LYS A 55 -17.16 6.11 -3.80
C LYS A 55 -16.74 7.51 -4.20
N ILE A 56 -15.63 7.63 -4.92
CA ILE A 56 -15.11 8.91 -5.41
C ILE A 56 -15.00 8.91 -6.95
N PRO A 57 -14.85 10.07 -7.61
CA PRO A 57 -14.50 10.12 -9.03
C PRO A 57 -13.18 9.40 -9.32
N ASN A 58 -12.92 9.04 -10.59
CA ASN A 58 -11.64 8.46 -10.99
C ASN A 58 -10.56 9.56 -11.02
N HIS A 59 -9.51 9.38 -10.22
CA HIS A 59 -8.36 10.30 -10.16
C HIS A 59 -7.16 9.82 -10.99
N ALA A 60 -7.06 8.51 -11.27
CA ALA A 60 -5.95 7.92 -12.04
C ALA A 60 -4.55 8.24 -11.47
N ASP A 61 -4.45 8.28 -10.14
CA ASP A 61 -3.27 8.73 -9.38
C ASP A 61 -2.65 7.60 -8.55
N TYR A 62 -2.71 6.37 -9.08
CA TYR A 62 -2.14 5.18 -8.44
C TYR A 62 -2.67 4.91 -7.01
N GLY A 63 -3.88 5.38 -6.73
CA GLY A 63 -4.59 5.18 -5.46
C GLY A 63 -4.27 6.22 -4.40
N ASP A 64 -3.63 7.33 -4.76
CA ASP A 64 -3.31 8.41 -3.81
C ASP A 64 -4.59 9.03 -3.22
N THR A 65 -5.46 9.57 -4.06
CA THR A 65 -6.71 10.18 -3.61
C THR A 65 -7.58 9.23 -2.79
N PRO A 66 -7.87 7.98 -3.21
CA PRO A 66 -8.69 7.09 -2.40
C PRO A 66 -8.05 6.76 -1.04
N ARG A 67 -6.72 6.60 -0.94
CA ARG A 67 -6.03 6.44 0.36
C ARG A 67 -6.20 7.68 1.25
N GLY A 68 -5.99 8.87 0.69
CA GLY A 68 -6.15 10.13 1.39
C GLY A 68 -7.58 10.39 1.88
N VAL A 69 -8.58 10.14 1.03
CA VAL A 69 -10.01 10.26 1.38
C VAL A 69 -10.39 9.27 2.48
N GLY A 70 -10.00 8.00 2.34
CA GLY A 70 -10.22 7.00 3.37
C GLY A 70 -9.59 7.40 4.71
N ALA A 71 -8.38 7.98 4.68
CA ALA A 71 -7.66 8.41 5.88
C ALA A 71 -8.35 9.60 6.55
N ALA A 72 -8.80 10.58 5.76
CA ALA A 72 -9.57 11.72 6.26
C ALA A 72 -10.90 11.27 6.91
N CYS A 73 -11.62 10.34 6.27
CA CYS A 73 -12.85 9.78 6.82
C CYS A 73 -12.59 9.00 8.12
N ALA A 74 -11.57 8.15 8.16
CA ALA A 74 -11.20 7.42 9.38
C ALA A 74 -10.82 8.38 10.52
N ALA A 75 -10.00 9.40 10.24
CA ALA A 75 -9.62 10.41 11.22
C ALA A 75 -10.84 11.16 11.79
N ALA A 76 -11.75 11.61 10.93
CA ALA A 76 -12.98 12.30 11.32
C ALA A 76 -13.94 11.42 12.12
N ASN A 77 -13.94 10.10 11.89
CA ASN A 77 -14.74 9.12 12.64
C ASN A 77 -14.08 8.65 13.95
N GLY A 78 -13.00 9.30 14.38
CA GLY A 78 -12.39 9.07 15.68
C GLY A 78 -11.56 7.78 15.77
N PHE A 79 -11.11 7.20 14.66
CA PHE A 79 -10.20 6.05 14.69
C PHE A 79 -8.85 6.40 15.31
N ASP A 80 -8.29 5.49 16.09
CA ASP A 80 -7.02 5.69 16.82
C ASP A 80 -5.79 5.42 15.95
N ALA A 81 -5.95 4.55 14.95
CA ALA A 81 -4.92 4.24 13.99
C ALA A 81 -5.46 3.92 12.60
N ILE A 82 -4.57 4.05 11.62
CA ILE A 82 -4.81 3.78 10.20
C ILE A 82 -3.76 2.80 9.69
N CYS A 83 -4.21 1.76 8.98
CA CYS A 83 -3.39 0.96 8.08
C CYS A 83 -3.84 1.19 6.63
N PHE A 84 -2.95 0.98 5.67
CA PHE A 84 -3.30 0.92 4.26
C PHE A 84 -3.12 -0.51 3.73
N LEU A 85 -3.94 -0.90 2.77
CA LEU A 85 -3.85 -2.19 2.09
C LEU A 85 -4.43 -2.07 0.69
N ASP A 86 -3.62 -2.15 -0.34
CA ASP A 86 -4.11 -2.22 -1.72
C ASP A 86 -5.02 -3.45 -1.90
N SER A 87 -6.07 -3.28 -2.69
CA SER A 87 -7.18 -4.25 -2.74
C SER A 87 -6.82 -5.60 -3.39
N ASP A 88 -5.67 -5.69 -4.05
CA ASP A 88 -5.09 -6.91 -4.59
C ASP A 88 -4.19 -7.67 -3.61
N ASN A 89 -3.87 -7.07 -2.46
CA ASN A 89 -3.03 -7.63 -1.41
C ASN A 89 -3.84 -8.20 -0.25
N TRP A 90 -3.16 -8.85 0.70
CA TRP A 90 -3.80 -9.29 1.93
C TRP A 90 -2.88 -9.34 3.14
N PHE A 91 -3.47 -9.25 4.33
CA PHE A 91 -2.78 -9.45 5.59
C PHE A 91 -2.74 -10.93 6.02
N GLU A 92 -1.68 -11.29 6.74
CA GLU A 92 -1.67 -12.47 7.60
C GLU A 92 -2.64 -12.29 8.79
N PRO A 93 -3.18 -13.37 9.38
CA PRO A 93 -4.19 -13.29 10.44
C PRO A 93 -3.78 -12.45 11.66
N ASN A 94 -2.48 -12.34 11.93
CA ASN A 94 -1.92 -11.65 13.09
C ASN A 94 -1.36 -10.25 12.77
N HIS A 95 -1.59 -9.68 11.57
CA HIS A 95 -0.99 -8.41 11.16
C HIS A 95 -1.34 -7.27 12.12
N VAL A 96 -2.63 -6.91 12.24
CA VAL A 96 -3.06 -5.77 13.05
C VAL A 96 -2.72 -5.98 14.53
N GLU A 97 -2.87 -7.20 15.05
CA GLU A 97 -2.50 -7.53 16.42
C GLU A 97 -1.00 -7.29 16.68
N THR A 98 -0.13 -7.75 15.78
CA THR A 98 1.32 -7.54 15.86
C THR A 98 1.66 -6.06 15.89
N MET A 99 1.07 -5.27 14.98
CA MET A 99 1.34 -3.84 14.90
C MET A 99 0.86 -3.10 16.15
N ARG A 100 -0.32 -3.47 16.69
CA ARG A 100 -0.87 -2.90 17.92
C ARG A 100 0.00 -3.21 19.13
N MET A 101 0.45 -4.46 19.29
CA MET A 101 1.35 -4.84 20.39
C MET A 101 2.65 -4.04 20.37
N ILE A 102 3.18 -3.73 19.18
CA ILE A 102 4.37 -2.87 19.05
C ILE A 102 4.07 -1.46 19.55
N VAL A 103 2.95 -0.85 19.12
CA VAL A 103 2.53 0.47 19.62
C VAL A 103 2.41 0.46 21.14
N GLU A 104 1.70 -0.52 21.70
CA GLU A 104 1.45 -0.62 23.15
C GLU A 104 2.75 -0.79 23.96
N LYS A 105 3.72 -1.54 23.44
CA LYS A 105 5.01 -1.78 24.13
C LYS A 105 6.01 -0.63 24.00
N THR A 106 5.97 0.12 22.91
CA THR A 106 7.04 1.06 22.55
C THR A 106 6.59 2.53 22.58
N GLY A 107 5.29 2.78 22.49
CA GLY A 107 4.75 4.13 22.24
C GLY A 107 4.99 4.62 20.81
N ALA A 108 5.38 3.75 19.88
CA ALA A 108 5.62 4.12 18.49
C ALA A 108 4.39 4.78 17.85
N GLN A 109 4.64 5.84 17.08
CA GLN A 109 3.61 6.58 16.37
C GLN A 109 3.42 6.06 14.94
N VAL A 110 4.47 5.45 14.39
CA VAL A 110 4.43 4.72 13.14
C VAL A 110 5.06 3.35 13.34
N VAL A 111 4.32 2.31 13.00
CA VAL A 111 4.85 0.95 12.90
C VAL A 111 4.84 0.55 11.45
N THR A 112 5.92 -0.07 10.98
CA THR A 112 5.98 -0.69 9.65
C THR A 112 6.20 -2.18 9.76
N ALA A 113 5.75 -2.95 8.78
CA ALA A 113 5.95 -4.40 8.72
C ALA A 113 6.80 -4.81 7.50
N ALA A 114 7.52 -5.92 7.62
CA ALA A 114 8.02 -6.64 6.46
C ALA A 114 6.84 -7.23 5.66
N ARG A 115 7.09 -7.57 4.39
CA ARG A 115 6.09 -8.18 3.50
C ARG A 115 6.67 -9.36 2.73
N ASN A 116 5.81 -10.33 2.44
CA ASN A 116 6.05 -11.37 1.46
C ASN A 116 5.69 -10.85 0.07
N ILE A 117 6.48 -11.20 -0.93
CA ILE A 117 6.19 -10.93 -2.34
C ILE A 117 5.64 -12.20 -2.97
N PHE A 118 4.52 -12.04 -3.67
CA PHE A 118 3.87 -13.05 -4.49
C PHE A 118 3.87 -12.61 -5.95
N THR A 119 3.99 -13.57 -6.85
CA THR A 119 3.73 -13.39 -8.27
C THR A 119 2.23 -13.27 -8.54
N ALA A 120 1.86 -12.81 -9.73
CA ALA A 120 0.46 -12.67 -10.14
C ALA A 120 -0.31 -14.02 -10.19
N ASP A 121 0.39 -15.13 -10.41
CA ASP A 121 -0.16 -16.50 -10.38
C ASP A 121 -0.19 -17.12 -8.96
N GLY A 122 0.21 -16.36 -7.94
CA GLY A 122 0.05 -16.76 -6.52
C GLY A 122 1.22 -17.55 -5.94
N ARG A 123 2.36 -17.66 -6.65
CA ARG A 123 3.59 -18.24 -6.10
C ARG A 123 4.32 -17.22 -5.24
N MET A 124 4.80 -17.64 -4.07
CA MET A 124 5.63 -16.79 -3.21
C MET A 124 7.06 -16.71 -3.77
N LEU A 125 7.57 -15.49 -3.97
CA LEU A 125 8.98 -15.24 -4.32
C LEU A 125 9.88 -15.22 -3.08
N GLY A 126 9.41 -14.58 -2.00
CA GLY A 126 10.16 -14.49 -0.74
C GLY A 126 9.83 -13.22 0.04
N ILE A 127 10.59 -12.98 1.11
CA ILE A 127 10.45 -11.77 1.94
C ILE A 127 11.10 -10.60 1.21
N CYS A 128 10.36 -9.50 1.06
CA CYS A 128 10.82 -8.28 0.39
C CYS A 128 12.06 -7.71 1.09
N LYS A 129 13.12 -7.47 0.31
CA LYS A 129 14.38 -6.87 0.80
C LYS A 129 14.34 -5.33 0.82
N GLU A 130 13.40 -4.73 0.09
CA GLU A 130 13.31 -3.28 -0.09
C GLU A 130 12.48 -2.58 0.99
N SER A 131 11.33 -3.15 1.38
CA SER A 131 10.45 -2.59 2.41
C SER A 131 10.97 -2.92 3.81
N ASN A 132 12.10 -2.33 4.19
CA ASN A 132 12.86 -2.64 5.41
C ASN A 132 12.60 -1.67 6.59
N GLY A 133 11.74 -0.66 6.40
CA GLY A 133 11.40 0.33 7.42
C GLY A 133 12.53 1.32 7.75
N VAL A 134 13.63 1.32 6.99
CA VAL A 134 14.77 2.24 7.12
C VAL A 134 14.90 3.09 5.86
N ASP A 135 15.16 2.44 4.72
CA ASP A 135 15.31 3.09 3.42
C ASP A 135 13.95 3.33 2.78
N PHE A 136 13.04 2.39 2.99
CA PHE A 136 11.70 2.41 2.44
C PHE A 136 10.75 1.56 3.29
N SER A 137 9.47 1.93 3.30
CA SER A 137 8.38 1.04 3.69
C SER A 137 7.27 1.17 2.66
N ASP A 138 6.77 0.03 2.22
CA ASP A 138 5.65 0.01 1.30
C ASP A 138 4.36 0.50 1.96
N THR A 139 3.48 1.09 1.15
CA THR A 139 2.17 1.60 1.57
C THR A 139 1.36 0.58 2.35
N ASN A 140 1.39 -0.69 1.94
CA ASN A 140 0.62 -1.78 2.56
C ASN A 140 1.12 -2.15 3.98
N CYS A 141 2.28 -1.63 4.38
CA CYS A 141 3.00 -2.10 5.56
C CYS A 141 2.85 -1.18 6.79
N TYR A 142 2.10 -0.09 6.70
CA TYR A 142 2.00 0.89 7.79
C TYR A 142 0.87 0.59 8.78
N LEU A 143 1.14 0.87 10.06
CA LEU A 143 0.15 1.30 11.05
C LEU A 143 0.58 2.68 11.56
N LEU A 144 -0.30 3.66 11.44
CA LEU A 144 -0.10 5.04 11.87
C LEU A 144 -1.02 5.31 13.05
N THR A 145 -0.51 5.78 14.18
CA THR A 145 -1.37 6.26 15.26
C THR A 145 -1.86 7.68 14.94
N ARG A 146 -2.87 8.16 15.70
CA ARG A 146 -3.46 9.50 15.51
C ARG A 146 -2.44 10.63 15.38
N THR A 147 -1.34 10.58 16.13
CA THR A 147 -0.29 11.62 16.06
C THR A 147 0.45 11.64 14.72
N ALA A 148 0.46 10.53 13.99
CA ALA A 148 1.09 10.38 12.68
C ALA A 148 0.11 10.59 11.50
N PHE A 149 -1.18 10.82 11.75
CA PHE A 149 -2.16 11.11 10.70
C PHE A 149 -1.79 12.30 9.79
N PRO A 150 -1.11 13.37 10.26
CA PRO A 150 -0.66 14.44 9.35
C PRO A 150 0.19 13.95 8.18
N ALA A 151 0.91 12.82 8.27
CA ALA A 151 1.63 12.23 7.15
C ALA A 151 0.70 11.85 5.98
N CYS A 152 -0.57 11.53 6.24
CA CYS A 152 -1.57 11.20 5.21
C CYS A 152 -1.86 12.37 4.25
N THR A 153 -1.48 13.60 4.60
CA THR A 153 -1.55 14.74 3.68
C THR A 153 -0.70 14.55 2.43
N ALA A 154 0.37 13.75 2.51
CA ALA A 154 1.22 13.41 1.36
C ALA A 154 0.46 12.62 0.27
N TRP A 155 -0.68 12.01 0.60
CA TRP A 155 -1.56 11.41 -0.40
C TRP A 155 -2.27 12.47 -1.23
N LEU A 156 -2.71 13.57 -0.61
CA LEU A 156 -3.63 14.54 -1.22
C LEU A 156 -2.94 15.79 -1.80
N PHE A 157 -1.82 16.21 -1.23
CA PHE A 157 -1.25 17.54 -1.48
C PHE A 157 0.12 17.54 -2.16
N LYS A 158 0.66 16.36 -2.52
CA LYS A 158 1.86 16.28 -3.35
C LYS A 158 1.56 16.64 -4.80
N ASP A 159 2.60 16.91 -5.57
CA ASP A 159 2.47 17.05 -7.02
C ASP A 159 1.95 15.72 -7.62
N THR A 160 0.80 15.76 -8.29
CA THR A 160 0.17 14.60 -8.94
C THR A 160 1.09 13.88 -9.94
N ARG A 161 2.12 14.57 -10.48
CA ARG A 161 3.13 13.95 -11.36
C ARG A 161 4.03 12.96 -10.62
N GLU A 162 4.01 12.98 -9.30
CA GLU A 162 4.75 12.07 -8.42
C GLU A 162 3.92 10.88 -7.93
N SER A 163 2.64 10.78 -8.32
CA SER A 163 1.76 9.69 -7.87
C SER A 163 2.28 8.29 -8.20
N ILE A 164 3.02 8.14 -9.31
CA ILE A 164 3.70 6.88 -9.67
C ILE A 164 4.73 6.41 -8.63
N VAL A 165 5.29 7.32 -7.85
CA VAL A 165 6.21 7.07 -6.72
C VAL A 165 5.61 7.58 -5.41
N GLY A 166 4.28 7.55 -5.30
CA GLY A 166 3.56 8.15 -4.18
C GLY A 166 3.88 7.49 -2.84
N ASP A 167 4.18 6.20 -2.84
CA ASP A 167 4.70 5.45 -1.69
C ASP A 167 6.01 6.02 -1.15
N ARG A 168 6.93 6.43 -2.03
CA ARG A 168 8.19 7.09 -1.64
C ARG A 168 7.93 8.46 -1.04
N ARG A 169 7.01 9.24 -1.62
CA ARG A 169 6.63 10.55 -1.07
C ARG A 169 5.93 10.44 0.27
N PHE A 170 5.12 9.41 0.44
CA PHE A 170 4.53 9.11 1.74
C PHE A 170 5.60 8.72 2.77
N TRP A 171 6.57 7.90 2.38
CA TRP A 171 7.70 7.57 3.25
C TRP A 171 8.53 8.79 3.61
N ASP A 172 8.82 9.69 2.67
CA ASP A 172 9.52 10.96 2.93
C ASP A 172 8.77 11.78 4.01
N ALA A 173 7.44 11.87 3.92
CA ALA A 173 6.61 12.55 4.91
C ALA A 173 6.67 11.89 6.30
N VAL A 174 6.68 10.56 6.35
CA VAL A 174 6.88 9.80 7.60
C VAL A 174 8.29 10.01 8.17
N GLN A 175 9.31 10.09 7.32
CA GLN A 175 10.69 10.27 7.73
C GLN A 175 10.93 11.66 8.33
N THR A 176 10.38 12.68 7.67
CA THR A 176 10.55 14.09 8.03
C THR A 176 9.57 14.57 9.11
N GLY A 177 8.48 13.84 9.36
CA GLY A 177 7.47 14.20 10.35
C GLY A 177 7.86 14.03 11.83
N GLY A 178 9.10 13.61 12.12
CA GLY A 178 9.62 13.54 13.50
C GLY A 178 8.99 12.45 14.37
N TYR A 179 8.34 11.45 13.77
CA TYR A 179 7.65 10.38 14.49
C TYR A 179 8.62 9.37 15.12
N MET A 180 8.24 8.81 16.28
CA MET A 180 8.84 7.56 16.76
C MET A 180 8.38 6.42 15.86
N ARG A 181 9.34 5.75 15.21
CA ARG A 181 9.09 4.68 14.24
C ARG A 181 9.67 3.35 14.74
N VAL A 182 8.94 2.26 14.53
CA VAL A 182 9.42 0.89 14.78
C VAL A 182 9.09 0.01 13.58
N HIS A 183 10.06 -0.80 13.15
CA HIS A 183 9.86 -1.78 12.08
C HIS A 183 9.75 -3.19 12.67
N SER A 184 8.69 -3.90 12.29
CA SER A 184 8.52 -5.33 12.53
C SER A 184 9.15 -6.12 11.39
N THR A 185 10.11 -6.98 11.71
CA THR A 185 10.73 -7.90 10.74
C THR A 185 9.84 -9.11 10.42
N VAL A 186 8.67 -9.24 11.08
CA VAL A 186 7.72 -10.32 10.82
C VAL A 186 6.92 -10.00 9.55
N PRO A 187 7.01 -10.82 8.48
CA PRO A 187 6.35 -10.53 7.21
C PRO A 187 4.86 -10.88 7.30
N THR A 188 4.04 -9.88 7.60
CA THR A 188 2.59 -10.06 7.84
C THR A 188 1.70 -9.45 6.76
N VAL A 189 2.31 -8.93 5.70
CA VAL A 189 1.65 -8.43 4.50
C VAL A 189 2.05 -9.31 3.33
N ASN A 190 1.09 -9.70 2.51
CA ASN A 190 1.33 -10.46 1.28
C ASN A 190 0.99 -9.58 0.09
N TYR A 191 2.03 -9.24 -0.66
CA TYR A 191 1.99 -8.29 -1.75
C TYR A 191 2.06 -9.01 -3.09
N VAL A 192 1.02 -8.89 -3.91
CA VAL A 192 1.01 -9.40 -5.29
C VAL A 192 1.74 -8.42 -6.18
N SER A 193 2.84 -8.87 -6.78
CA SER A 193 3.69 -7.99 -7.58
C SER A 193 3.48 -8.15 -9.06
N THR A 194 3.34 -6.98 -9.71
CA THR A 194 3.50 -6.79 -11.14
C THR A 194 4.74 -5.96 -11.46
N LEU A 195 5.72 -5.83 -10.55
CA LEU A 195 6.91 -4.98 -10.73
C LEU A 195 8.13 -5.85 -11.10
N ALA A 196 8.85 -5.47 -12.15
CA ALA A 196 9.99 -6.25 -12.62
C ALA A 196 11.10 -6.37 -11.56
N SER A 197 11.37 -5.28 -10.84
CA SER A 197 12.39 -5.22 -9.78
C SER A 197 12.17 -6.26 -8.67
N HIS A 198 10.92 -6.65 -8.41
CA HIS A 198 10.62 -7.69 -7.42
C HIS A 198 11.03 -9.08 -7.90
N TYR A 199 10.88 -9.42 -9.19
CA TYR A 199 11.36 -10.70 -9.73
C TYR A 199 12.89 -10.74 -9.73
N GLU A 200 13.53 -9.66 -10.19
CA GLU A 200 14.99 -9.52 -10.22
C GLU A 200 15.62 -9.61 -8.83
N MET A 201 14.95 -9.07 -7.80
CA MET A 201 15.38 -9.15 -6.39
C MET A 201 15.59 -10.61 -5.91
N PHE A 202 14.90 -11.58 -6.52
CA PHE A 202 15.00 -13.00 -6.23
C PHE A 202 15.70 -13.80 -7.35
N GLY A 203 16.38 -13.11 -8.28
CA GLY A 203 17.12 -13.75 -9.36
C GLY A 203 16.23 -14.37 -10.44
N GLU A 204 14.96 -13.97 -10.52
CA GLU A 204 14.04 -14.44 -11.56
C GLU A 204 14.00 -13.48 -12.74
N ILE A 205 13.64 -14.02 -13.92
CA ILE A 205 13.38 -13.22 -15.11
C ILE A 205 11.96 -12.65 -14.99
N PRO A 206 11.77 -11.31 -15.01
CA PRO A 206 10.45 -10.73 -14.97
C PRO A 206 9.58 -11.15 -16.17
N PRO A 207 8.27 -11.39 -15.96
CA PRO A 207 7.30 -11.44 -17.04
C PRO A 207 7.35 -10.20 -17.93
N ASP A 208 7.11 -10.35 -19.22
CA ASP A 208 7.20 -9.27 -20.22
C ASP A 208 6.28 -8.08 -19.92
N ASP A 209 5.12 -8.34 -19.31
CA ASP A 209 4.13 -7.36 -18.90
C ASP A 209 4.39 -6.77 -17.51
N SER A 210 5.46 -7.17 -16.83
CA SER A 210 5.89 -6.56 -15.57
C SER A 210 6.17 -5.07 -15.76
N LYS A 211 5.69 -4.26 -14.83
CA LYS A 211 5.87 -2.81 -14.80
C LYS A 211 7.27 -2.47 -14.33
N MET A 212 7.85 -1.45 -14.95
CA MET A 212 9.08 -0.79 -14.54
C MET A 212 8.80 0.69 -14.32
N ILE A 213 9.29 1.23 -13.22
CA ILE A 213 9.21 2.66 -12.90
C ILE A 213 10.60 3.23 -13.12
N LEU A 214 10.73 4.10 -14.12
CA LEU A 214 12.03 4.63 -14.55
C LEU A 214 11.93 6.13 -14.79
N ARG A 215 13.04 6.84 -14.57
CA ARG A 215 13.20 8.23 -15.02
C ARG A 215 14.00 8.22 -16.32
N LEU A 216 13.33 8.34 -17.47
CA LEU A 216 14.01 8.29 -18.76
C LEU A 216 14.82 9.58 -19.02
N THR A 217 15.96 9.46 -19.70
CA THR A 217 16.80 10.61 -20.07
C THR A 217 15.97 11.68 -20.82
N GLY A 218 16.12 12.94 -20.41
CA GLY A 218 15.36 14.06 -20.99
C GLY A 218 13.91 14.17 -20.49
N ARG A 219 13.46 13.28 -19.60
CA ARG A 219 12.15 13.39 -18.94
C ARG A 219 12.33 13.89 -17.50
N GLN A 220 11.52 14.88 -17.13
CA GLN A 220 11.56 15.42 -15.78
C GLN A 220 10.94 14.49 -14.73
N HIS A 221 10.00 13.62 -15.13
CA HIS A 221 9.19 12.77 -14.24
C HIS A 221 9.38 11.28 -14.51
N PHE A 222 9.06 10.46 -13.52
CA PHE A 222 9.01 9.01 -13.62
C PHE A 222 7.95 8.56 -14.64
N GLN A 223 8.22 7.45 -15.30
CA GLN A 223 7.31 6.81 -16.25
C GLN A 223 7.18 5.33 -15.91
N MET A 224 6.00 4.78 -16.19
CA MET A 224 5.75 3.35 -16.12
C MET A 224 5.80 2.76 -17.52
N ILE A 225 6.69 1.79 -17.74
CA ILE A 225 6.76 1.01 -18.97
C ILE A 225 6.74 -0.49 -18.64
N SER A 226 6.46 -1.33 -19.62
CA SER A 226 6.60 -2.78 -19.47
C SER A 226 8.07 -3.23 -19.56
N TYR A 227 8.37 -4.37 -18.97
CA TYR A 227 9.70 -5.00 -19.04
C TYR A 227 10.09 -5.33 -20.48
N ALA A 228 9.13 -5.75 -21.31
CA ALA A 228 9.36 -5.94 -22.74
C ALA A 228 9.79 -4.65 -23.46
N GLN A 229 9.12 -3.52 -23.18
CA GLN A 229 9.50 -2.22 -23.73
C GLN A 229 10.90 -1.80 -23.29
N PHE A 230 11.25 -2.02 -22.02
CA PHE A 230 12.59 -1.73 -21.52
C PHE A 230 13.67 -2.57 -22.22
N LYS A 231 13.44 -3.89 -22.40
CA LYS A 231 14.34 -4.76 -23.16
C LYS A 231 14.53 -4.27 -24.60
N ALA A 232 13.44 -3.84 -25.25
CA ALA A 232 13.50 -3.31 -26.62
C ALA A 232 14.31 -2.01 -26.72
N MET A 233 14.43 -1.24 -25.63
CA MET A 233 15.28 -0.04 -25.56
C MET A 233 16.77 -0.35 -25.28
N GLY A 234 17.17 -1.63 -25.24
CA GLY A 234 18.55 -2.04 -24.99
C GLY A 234 18.92 -2.14 -23.50
N GLY A 235 17.96 -2.05 -22.59
CA GLY A 235 18.17 -2.34 -21.16
C GLY A 235 19.06 -1.34 -20.41
N VAL A 236 19.29 -0.14 -20.94
CA VAL A 236 20.07 0.91 -20.25
C VAL A 236 19.10 1.93 -19.65
N PRO A 237 18.96 2.00 -18.32
CA PRO A 237 18.23 3.09 -17.67
C PRO A 237 18.91 4.41 -17.99
N GLY A 238 18.14 5.43 -18.37
CA GLY A 238 18.62 6.81 -18.27
C GLY A 238 18.82 7.14 -16.80
N TRP A 239 20.03 7.51 -16.41
CA TRP A 239 20.31 8.04 -15.06
C TRP A 239 20.02 9.53 -15.01
#